data_AF-A0AA44VSH0-F1
#
_entry.id   AF-A0AA44VSH0-F1
#
_cell.length_a   1.000
_cell.length_b   1.000
_cell.length_c   1.000
_cell.angle_alpha   90.00
_cell.angle_beta   90.00
_cell.angle_gamma   90.00
#
_symmetry.space_group_name_H-M   'P 1'
#
loop_
_entity.id
_entity.type
_entity.pdbx_description
1 polymer ?
#
loop_
_entity_poly.entity_id
_entity_poly.type
_entity_poly.pdbx_seq_one_letter_code
_entity_poly.pdbx_strand_id
1 'polypeptide(L)'
;MSQEQSTDLQKDIQEELQELQDTQESLLEEQKKGGIARTIGLVSVISIALGGFNDSFDALEKMFDFGLSQMTDIPSHRKLDKIYIRSSAETLDQTFGAPVYIKRATTNDVIKYYQDDNFILSAITRDNAIVAYLVFPNEGFAPETLEHAGGSDFFSHSFSAIESVNEIRASFARTGNYYIEENNGGEFGYLYSSISGVSEFVSPMTKESKALLAEVVDSLTMDENVAENVGALRMSTIPNFYGYSTLGVGALEEAILSNTEYRLIHKT
;
A
#
# COMPACT_ATOMS: atom_id res chain seq x y z
N MET A 1 22.00 10.37 29.46
CA MET A 1 22.51 10.88 28.17
C MET A 1 21.35 11.09 27.21
N SER A 2 20.42 12.01 27.48
CA SER A 2 19.16 12.16 26.70
C SER A 2 18.55 13.58 26.76
N GLN A 3 19.29 14.58 27.23
CA GLN A 3 18.82 15.98 27.27
C GLN A 3 19.84 16.94 26.66
N GLU A 4 21.14 16.65 26.74
CA GLU A 4 22.17 17.45 26.05
C GLU A 4 22.06 17.34 24.52
N GLN A 5 21.87 16.13 23.97
CA GLN A 5 21.78 15.93 22.50
C GLN A 5 20.57 16.61 21.85
N SER A 6 19.43 16.70 22.54
CA SER A 6 18.25 17.42 22.01
C SER A 6 18.42 18.94 22.06
N THR A 7 19.22 19.43 23.01
CA THR A 7 19.50 20.87 23.17
C THR A 7 20.54 21.33 22.15
N ASP A 8 21.53 20.48 21.85
CA ASP A 8 22.50 20.72 20.78
C ASP A 8 21.82 20.74 19.40
N LEU A 9 20.90 19.80 19.13
CA LEU A 9 20.14 19.78 17.87
C LEU A 9 19.27 21.03 17.69
N GLN A 10 18.64 21.52 18.77
CA GLN A 10 17.85 22.76 18.73
C GLN A 10 18.71 24.00 18.48
N LYS A 11 19.95 23.99 18.99
CA LYS A 11 20.90 25.07 18.79
C LYS A 11 21.45 25.09 17.36
N ASP A 12 21.76 23.91 16.81
CA ASP A 12 22.22 23.77 15.42
C ASP A 12 21.13 24.24 14.44
N ILE A 13 19.86 23.91 14.70
CA ILE A 13 18.71 24.40 13.92
C ILE A 13 18.56 25.92 14.04
N GLN A 14 18.78 26.50 15.23
CA GLN A 14 18.73 27.96 15.40
C GLN A 14 19.87 28.67 14.67
N GLU A 15 21.07 28.10 14.64
CA GLU A 15 22.22 28.63 13.89
C GLU A 15 21.98 28.55 12.37
N GLU A 16 21.44 27.44 11.85
CA GLU A 16 21.04 27.33 10.44
C GLU A 16 19.92 28.33 10.07
N LEU A 17 18.94 28.54 10.94
CA LEU A 17 17.87 29.53 10.73
C LEU A 17 18.40 30.97 10.72
N GLN A 18 19.40 31.27 11.55
CA GLN A 18 20.08 32.57 11.57
C GLN A 18 20.88 32.78 10.27
N GLU A 19 21.62 31.76 9.80
CA GLU A 19 22.31 31.82 8.50
C GLU A 19 21.34 32.00 7.33
N LEU A 20 20.17 31.34 7.37
CA LEU A 20 19.13 31.51 6.34
C LEU A 20 18.49 32.90 6.37
N GLN A 21 18.33 33.51 7.54
CA GLN A 21 17.88 34.91 7.67
C GLN A 21 18.90 35.90 7.12
N ASP A 22 20.18 35.75 7.49
CA ASP A 22 21.27 36.60 7.00
C ASP A 22 21.46 36.42 5.47
N THR A 23 21.25 35.21 4.96
CA THR A 23 21.22 34.92 3.53
C THR A 23 20.03 35.60 2.85
N GLN A 24 18.84 35.62 3.46
CA GLN A 24 17.70 36.37 2.92
C GLN A 24 17.92 37.88 2.91
N GLU A 25 18.49 38.46 3.97
CA GLU A 25 18.77 39.90 4.03
C GLU A 25 19.82 40.31 2.99
N SER A 26 20.88 39.52 2.81
CA SER A 26 21.89 39.77 1.77
C SER A 26 21.32 39.61 0.35
N LEU A 27 20.41 38.67 0.13
CA LEU A 27 19.70 38.50 -1.15
C LEU A 27 18.70 39.63 -1.42
N LEU A 28 18.06 40.18 -0.39
CA LEU A 28 17.18 41.37 -0.49
C LEU A 28 18.00 42.64 -0.82
N GLU A 29 19.22 42.76 -0.31
CA GLU A 29 20.15 43.82 -0.70
C GLU A 29 20.64 43.65 -2.15
N GLU A 30 20.89 42.42 -2.61
CA GLU A 30 21.21 42.14 -4.02
C GLU A 30 20.01 42.39 -4.95
N GLN A 31 18.78 42.15 -4.50
CA GLN A 31 17.56 42.40 -5.28
C GLN A 31 17.36 43.90 -5.60
N LYS A 32 17.85 44.81 -4.75
CA LYS A 32 17.88 46.25 -5.05
C LYS A 32 18.86 46.63 -6.17
N LYS A 33 19.80 45.74 -6.53
CA LYS A 33 20.83 45.98 -7.57
C LYS A 33 20.50 45.37 -8.93
N GLY A 34 19.31 44.80 -9.11
CA GLY A 34 18.73 44.54 -10.43
C GLY A 34 19.34 43.35 -11.17
N GLY A 35 18.64 42.21 -11.09
CA GLY A 35 18.82 41.10 -12.00
C GLY A 35 18.24 39.79 -11.49
N ILE A 36 17.43 39.12 -12.32
CA ILE A 36 16.95 37.73 -12.21
C ILE A 36 15.65 37.52 -11.39
N ALA A 37 14.52 37.92 -12.00
CA ALA A 37 13.17 37.79 -11.44
C ALA A 37 12.41 36.48 -11.82
N ARG A 38 13.09 35.35 -12.02
CA ARG A 38 12.40 34.10 -12.45
C ARG A 38 12.56 32.86 -11.57
N THR A 39 13.37 32.90 -10.52
CA THR A 39 13.51 31.78 -9.56
C THR A 39 12.83 32.07 -8.20
N ILE A 40 12.47 33.34 -7.94
CA ILE A 40 11.94 33.80 -6.64
C ILE A 40 10.43 33.51 -6.47
N GLY A 41 9.71 33.27 -7.57
CA GLY A 41 8.26 33.07 -7.52
C GLY A 41 7.78 31.84 -6.73
N LEU A 42 8.61 30.80 -6.61
CA LEU A 42 8.25 29.58 -5.89
C LEU A 42 8.36 29.75 -4.36
N VAL A 43 9.34 30.53 -3.90
CA VAL A 43 9.57 30.78 -2.47
C VAL A 43 8.55 31.78 -1.91
N SER A 44 8.13 32.78 -2.69
CA SER A 44 7.14 33.78 -2.25
C SER A 44 5.72 33.23 -2.05
N VAL A 45 5.36 32.16 -2.76
CA VAL A 45 4.02 31.53 -2.63
C VAL A 45 3.90 30.78 -1.29
N ILE A 46 5.02 30.25 -0.78
CA ILE A 46 5.06 29.61 0.54
C ILE A 46 4.81 30.65 1.64
N SER A 47 5.34 31.87 1.50
CA SER A 47 5.21 32.92 2.51
C SER A 47 3.80 33.51 2.64
N ILE A 48 3.01 33.54 1.57
CA ILE A 48 1.65 34.14 1.58
C ILE A 48 0.61 33.16 2.12
N ALA A 49 0.87 31.84 2.09
CA ALA A 49 -0.01 30.83 2.66
C ALA A 49 0.14 30.65 4.19
N LEU A 50 1.22 31.16 4.79
CA LEU A 50 1.55 31.02 6.23
C LEU A 50 0.76 31.99 7.14
N GLY A 51 -0.52 32.18 6.86
CA GLY A 51 -1.46 32.88 7.74
C GLY A 51 -1.97 31.95 8.84
N GLY A 52 -1.12 31.59 9.81
CA GLY A 52 -1.52 30.82 10.99
C GLY A 52 -0.40 29.99 11.58
N PHE A 53 0.41 30.57 12.47
CA PHE A 53 1.63 29.98 13.04
C PHE A 53 1.44 28.71 13.89
N ASN A 54 0.20 28.27 14.16
CA ASN A 54 -0.04 27.04 14.94
C ASN A 54 -0.31 25.82 14.04
N ASP A 55 -0.94 25.97 12.89
CA ASP A 55 -1.21 24.87 11.94
C ASP A 55 -0.07 24.66 10.93
N SER A 56 0.86 25.61 10.84
CA SER A 56 1.97 25.58 9.87
C SER A 56 3.10 24.63 10.27
N PHE A 57 3.32 24.40 11.57
CA PHE A 57 4.31 23.46 12.06
C PHE A 57 3.89 22.00 11.82
N ASP A 58 2.63 21.67 12.12
CA ASP A 58 2.04 20.35 11.80
C ASP A 58 2.06 20.07 10.29
N ALA A 59 1.83 21.09 9.46
CA ALA A 59 1.90 20.96 8.02
C ALA A 59 3.33 20.75 7.50
N LEU A 60 4.32 21.42 8.12
CA LEU A 60 5.73 21.23 7.82
C LEU A 60 6.21 19.84 8.23
N GLU A 61 5.88 19.39 9.44
CA GLU A 61 6.22 18.04 9.93
C GLU A 61 5.61 16.97 9.03
N LYS A 62 4.33 17.09 8.66
CA LYS A 62 3.69 16.17 7.70
C LYS A 62 4.32 16.19 6.32
N MET A 63 4.79 17.35 5.84
CA MET A 63 5.49 17.42 4.55
C MET A 63 6.89 16.82 4.63
N PHE A 64 7.60 16.99 5.74
CA PHE A 64 8.88 16.34 5.98
C PHE A 64 8.74 14.83 6.12
N ASP A 65 7.76 14.37 6.89
CA ASP A 65 7.44 12.95 7.06
C ASP A 65 7.02 12.31 5.73
N PHE A 66 6.16 12.99 4.97
CA PHE A 66 5.77 12.54 3.63
C PHE A 66 6.97 12.50 2.67
N GLY A 67 7.83 13.53 2.68
CA GLY A 67 9.02 13.58 1.84
C GLY A 67 10.05 12.51 2.17
N LEU A 68 10.27 12.25 3.47
CA LEU A 68 11.18 11.22 3.95
C LEU A 68 10.63 9.82 3.68
N SER A 69 9.35 9.57 3.99
CA SER A 69 8.67 8.29 3.71
C SER A 69 8.71 7.96 2.22
N GLN A 70 8.37 8.92 1.35
CA GLN A 70 8.45 8.70 -0.08
C GLN A 70 9.87 8.38 -0.54
N MET A 71 10.91 8.99 0.06
CA MET A 71 12.30 8.67 -0.25
C MET A 71 12.73 7.29 0.27
N THR A 72 12.29 6.90 1.47
CA THR A 72 12.60 5.58 2.05
C THR A 72 11.90 4.44 1.32
N ASP A 73 10.75 4.73 0.71
CA ASP A 73 9.90 3.72 0.08
C ASP A 73 10.18 3.50 -1.42
N ILE A 74 10.94 4.40 -2.06
CA ILE A 74 11.37 4.28 -3.48
C ILE A 74 11.90 2.88 -3.83
N PRO A 75 12.76 2.23 -3.03
CA PRO A 75 13.27 0.90 -3.35
C PRO A 75 12.14 -0.15 -3.42
N SER A 76 11.16 -0.07 -2.53
CA SER A 76 10.02 -0.99 -2.46
C SER A 76 9.08 -0.79 -3.64
N HIS A 77 8.77 0.46 -4.02
CA HIS A 77 8.03 0.77 -5.24
C HIS A 77 8.72 0.19 -6.49
N ARG A 78 10.02 0.44 -6.66
CA ARG A 78 10.81 -0.06 -7.80
C ARG A 78 10.88 -1.59 -7.89
N LYS A 79 10.68 -2.31 -6.77
CA LYS A 79 10.61 -3.77 -6.80
C LYS A 79 9.26 -4.25 -7.34
N LEU A 80 8.16 -3.56 -6.98
CA LEU A 80 6.83 -3.88 -7.50
C LEU A 80 6.73 -3.61 -9.01
N ASP A 81 7.36 -2.56 -9.53
CA ASP A 81 7.37 -2.25 -10.98
C ASP A 81 8.06 -3.32 -11.85
N LYS A 82 8.84 -4.22 -11.24
CA LYS A 82 9.58 -5.27 -11.96
C LYS A 82 8.80 -6.56 -12.14
N ILE A 83 7.67 -6.72 -11.46
CA ILE A 83 6.83 -7.91 -11.54
C ILE A 83 5.58 -7.64 -12.36
N TYR A 84 5.20 -8.61 -13.16
CA TYR A 84 3.96 -8.60 -13.93
C TYR A 84 3.56 -10.05 -14.23
N ILE A 85 2.27 -10.25 -14.47
CA ILE A 85 1.72 -11.57 -14.75
C ILE A 85 2.30 -12.11 -16.06
N ARG A 86 2.59 -13.42 -16.09
CA ARG A 86 3.28 -14.19 -17.16
C ARG A 86 4.77 -13.93 -17.31
N SER A 87 5.38 -13.09 -16.47
CA SER A 87 6.85 -12.98 -16.44
C SER A 87 7.47 -14.24 -15.83
N SER A 88 8.80 -14.38 -15.94
CA SER A 88 9.54 -15.51 -15.39
C SER A 88 9.46 -15.50 -13.85
N ALA A 89 9.24 -16.68 -13.26
CA ALA A 89 9.30 -16.86 -11.81
C ALA A 89 10.69 -16.51 -11.24
N GLU A 90 11.75 -16.57 -12.05
CA GLU A 90 13.11 -16.18 -11.67
C GLU A 90 13.23 -14.67 -11.40
N THR A 91 12.38 -13.84 -12.03
CA THR A 91 12.36 -12.40 -11.80
C THR A 91 12.00 -12.06 -10.35
N LEU A 92 11.19 -12.91 -9.69
CA LEU A 92 10.88 -12.75 -8.27
C LEU A 92 12.15 -12.92 -7.42
N ASP A 93 12.89 -14.01 -7.62
CA ASP A 93 14.07 -14.32 -6.82
C ASP A 93 15.20 -13.28 -7.06
N GLN A 94 15.30 -12.74 -8.28
CA GLN A 94 16.23 -11.67 -8.62
C GLN A 94 15.84 -10.31 -8.01
N THR A 95 14.54 -10.06 -7.83
CA THR A 95 14.02 -8.77 -7.34
C THR A 95 13.95 -8.72 -5.82
N PHE A 96 13.53 -9.81 -5.19
CA PHE A 96 13.25 -9.89 -3.76
C PHE A 96 14.24 -10.75 -2.98
N GLY A 97 15.13 -11.49 -3.66
CA GLY A 97 15.95 -12.51 -3.03
C GLY A 97 15.20 -13.83 -2.84
N ALA A 98 15.69 -14.69 -1.95
CA ALA A 98 15.05 -15.98 -1.70
C ALA A 98 13.69 -15.81 -1.00
N PRO A 99 12.67 -16.61 -1.35
CA PRO A 99 11.38 -16.58 -0.65
C PRO A 99 11.54 -17.01 0.81
N VAL A 100 10.86 -16.31 1.72
CA VAL A 100 10.85 -16.60 3.16
C VAL A 100 9.98 -17.80 3.53
N TYR A 101 9.01 -18.13 2.68
CA TYR A 101 8.13 -19.27 2.85
C TYR A 101 7.69 -19.81 1.49
N ILE A 102 7.58 -21.13 1.37
CA ILE A 102 7.13 -21.80 0.14
C ILE A 102 6.14 -22.90 0.53
N LYS A 103 5.00 -22.95 -0.16
CA LYS A 103 4.08 -24.10 -0.10
C LYS A 103 3.56 -24.46 -1.49
N ARG A 104 2.91 -25.61 -1.60
CA ARG A 104 2.24 -26.04 -2.83
C ARG A 104 0.74 -25.92 -2.65
N ALA A 105 0.09 -25.35 -3.66
CA ALA A 105 -1.36 -25.31 -3.73
C ALA A 105 -1.95 -26.70 -3.99
N THR A 106 -3.24 -26.87 -3.78
CA THR A 106 -3.98 -28.10 -4.14
C THR A 106 -3.86 -28.43 -5.64
N THR A 107 -3.72 -27.41 -6.48
CA THR A 107 -3.51 -27.52 -7.94
C THR A 107 -2.07 -27.89 -8.33
N ASN A 108 -1.18 -28.14 -7.36
CA ASN A 108 0.25 -28.36 -7.51
C ASN A 108 1.06 -27.13 -7.98
N ASP A 109 0.42 -25.96 -8.06
CA ASP A 109 1.12 -24.68 -8.26
C ASP A 109 2.01 -24.37 -7.04
N VAL A 110 3.10 -23.62 -7.27
CA VAL A 110 4.03 -23.25 -6.20
C VAL A 110 3.69 -21.84 -5.74
N ILE A 111 3.37 -21.72 -4.45
CA ILE A 111 3.15 -20.44 -3.78
C ILE A 111 4.43 -20.06 -3.05
N LYS A 112 5.02 -18.93 -3.43
CA LYS A 112 6.22 -18.37 -2.82
C LYS A 112 5.87 -17.05 -2.13
N TYR A 113 6.39 -16.87 -0.93
CA TYR A 113 6.23 -15.63 -0.16
C TYR A 113 7.57 -14.92 -0.06
N TYR A 114 7.58 -13.64 -0.37
CA TYR A 114 8.76 -12.78 -0.28
C TYR A 114 8.49 -11.66 0.71
N GLN A 115 9.49 -11.38 1.55
CA GLN A 115 9.45 -10.30 2.52
C GLN A 115 10.22 -9.11 1.97
N ASP A 116 9.56 -7.96 1.93
CA ASP A 116 10.18 -6.64 1.79
C ASP A 116 10.05 -5.89 3.13
N ASP A 117 10.80 -4.79 3.27
CA ASP A 117 10.70 -3.92 4.45
C ASP A 117 9.31 -3.27 4.56
N ASN A 118 8.64 -3.08 3.41
CA ASN A 118 7.38 -2.34 3.32
C ASN A 118 6.16 -3.21 2.94
N PHE A 119 6.34 -4.48 2.57
CA PHE A 119 5.22 -5.36 2.23
C PHE A 119 5.61 -6.84 2.23
N ILE A 120 4.59 -7.70 2.11
CA ILE A 120 4.75 -9.11 1.78
C ILE A 120 4.17 -9.35 0.39
N LEU A 121 4.94 -10.04 -0.45
CA LEU A 121 4.47 -10.51 -1.75
C LEU A 121 4.18 -12.01 -1.68
N SER A 122 2.95 -12.40 -1.99
CA SER A 122 2.59 -13.81 -2.23
C SER A 122 2.46 -14.02 -3.73
N ALA A 123 3.26 -14.91 -4.32
CA ALA A 123 3.26 -15.18 -5.75
C ALA A 123 2.96 -16.65 -6.03
N ILE A 124 2.03 -16.90 -6.96
CA ILE A 124 1.72 -18.23 -7.47
C ILE A 124 2.43 -18.40 -8.80
N THR A 125 3.18 -19.49 -8.93
CA THR A 125 3.95 -19.81 -10.13
C THR A 125 3.57 -21.17 -10.69
N ARG A 126 3.49 -21.25 -12.02
CA ARG A 126 3.19 -22.47 -12.80
C ARG A 126 4.13 -22.50 -14.00
N ASP A 127 4.78 -23.64 -14.24
CA ASP A 127 5.69 -23.85 -15.38
C ASP A 127 6.74 -22.72 -15.55
N ASN A 128 7.32 -22.27 -14.44
CA ASN A 128 8.30 -21.17 -14.37
C ASN A 128 7.75 -19.77 -14.75
N ALA A 129 6.43 -19.58 -14.80
CA ALA A 129 5.80 -18.29 -15.01
C ALA A 129 4.99 -17.84 -13.79
N ILE A 130 4.93 -16.53 -13.55
CA ILE A 130 4.05 -15.92 -12.55
C ILE A 130 2.62 -15.96 -13.09
N VAL A 131 1.72 -16.66 -12.41
CA VAL A 131 0.30 -16.76 -12.81
C VAL A 131 -0.63 -15.91 -11.94
N ALA A 132 -0.18 -15.57 -10.74
CA ALA A 132 -0.83 -14.61 -9.86
C ALA A 132 0.16 -14.03 -8.85
N TYR A 133 -0.12 -12.84 -8.34
CA TYR A 133 0.50 -12.35 -7.12
C TYR A 133 -0.43 -11.43 -6.33
N LEU A 134 -0.22 -11.40 -5.01
CA LEU A 134 -0.89 -10.54 -4.04
C LEU A 134 0.18 -9.75 -3.27
N VAL A 135 -0.04 -8.44 -3.12
CA VAL A 135 0.81 -7.53 -2.36
C VAL A 135 0.05 -7.12 -1.11
N PHE A 136 0.64 -7.43 0.05
CA PHE A 136 0.12 -7.08 1.37
C PHE A 136 1.02 -5.98 1.98
N PRO A 137 0.64 -4.70 1.86
CA PRO A 137 1.43 -3.58 2.37
C PRO A 137 1.53 -3.61 3.90
N ASN A 138 2.67 -3.19 4.43
CA ASN A 138 2.81 -2.88 5.84
C ASN A 138 2.10 -1.55 6.15
N GLU A 139 1.78 -1.31 7.43
CA GLU A 139 1.19 -0.05 7.87
C GLU A 139 2.10 1.14 7.49
N GLY A 140 1.52 2.16 6.85
CA GLY A 140 2.23 3.35 6.38
C GLY A 140 2.74 3.28 4.94
N PHE A 141 2.82 2.10 4.33
CA PHE A 141 3.24 1.97 2.93
C PHE A 141 2.02 1.97 1.99
N ALA A 142 2.02 2.86 1.00
CA ALA A 142 0.95 2.99 0.00
C ALA A 142 1.49 2.71 -1.41
N PRO A 143 1.40 1.46 -1.92
CA PRO A 143 1.94 1.13 -3.23
C PRO A 143 1.15 1.81 -4.36
N GLU A 144 1.84 2.05 -5.48
CA GLU A 144 1.22 2.60 -6.68
C GLU A 144 0.27 1.57 -7.30
N THR A 145 -0.98 1.97 -7.52
CA THR A 145 -2.07 1.10 -7.96
C THR A 145 -2.77 1.64 -9.21
N LEU A 146 -2.10 2.50 -9.98
CA LEU A 146 -2.64 3.13 -11.19
C LEU A 146 -3.18 2.10 -12.19
N GLU A 147 -2.47 0.98 -12.38
CA GLU A 147 -2.84 -0.09 -13.32
C GLU A 147 -4.02 -0.95 -12.83
N HIS A 148 -4.36 -0.85 -11.55
CA HIS A 148 -5.40 -1.65 -10.91
C HIS A 148 -6.80 -1.11 -11.26
N ALA A 149 -7.82 -1.98 -11.25
CA ALA A 149 -9.21 -1.59 -11.52
C ALA A 149 -9.76 -0.50 -10.58
N GLY A 150 -9.20 -0.37 -9.37
CA GLY A 150 -9.53 0.70 -8.43
C GLY A 150 -8.74 2.01 -8.60
N GLY A 151 -7.78 2.05 -9.53
CA GLY A 151 -6.93 3.21 -9.81
C GLY A 151 -6.04 3.63 -8.64
N SER A 152 -5.49 4.85 -8.74
CA SER A 152 -4.51 5.39 -7.78
C SER A 152 -5.03 5.54 -6.35
N ASP A 153 -6.35 5.71 -6.20
CA ASP A 153 -7.00 5.92 -4.90
C ASP A 153 -7.53 4.61 -4.29
N PHE A 154 -7.04 3.46 -4.75
CA PHE A 154 -7.51 2.12 -4.35
C PHE A 154 -7.59 1.93 -2.83
N PHE A 155 -6.55 2.35 -2.09
CA PHE A 155 -6.50 2.23 -0.63
C PHE A 155 -7.23 3.34 0.13
N SER A 156 -7.81 4.32 -0.58
CA SER A 156 -8.50 5.47 0.03
C SER A 156 -10.03 5.33 0.00
N HIS A 157 -10.54 4.35 -0.73
CA HIS A 157 -11.97 4.16 -0.95
C HIS A 157 -12.43 2.76 -0.59
N SER A 158 -13.72 2.62 -0.26
CA SER A 158 -14.29 1.29 -0.02
C SER A 158 -14.40 0.49 -1.32
N PHE A 159 -14.52 -0.84 -1.23
CA PHE A 159 -14.68 -1.71 -2.40
C PHE A 159 -15.81 -1.27 -3.33
N SER A 160 -16.83 -0.59 -2.80
CA SER A 160 -17.96 -0.07 -3.59
C SER A 160 -17.56 0.95 -4.66
N ALA A 161 -16.39 1.58 -4.56
CA ALA A 161 -15.85 2.47 -5.59
C ALA A 161 -15.35 1.72 -6.83
N ILE A 162 -15.11 0.41 -6.73
CA ILE A 162 -14.67 -0.43 -7.84
C ILE A 162 -15.92 -0.96 -8.56
N GLU A 163 -16.18 -0.52 -9.78
CA GLU A 163 -17.48 -0.74 -10.42
C GLU A 163 -17.81 -2.22 -10.66
N SER A 164 -16.81 -3.06 -10.91
CA SER A 164 -17.00 -4.44 -11.35
C SER A 164 -16.53 -5.44 -10.31
N VAL A 165 -17.36 -6.46 -10.09
CA VAL A 165 -17.02 -7.65 -9.29
C VAL A 165 -17.49 -8.87 -10.04
N ASN A 166 -16.58 -9.80 -10.31
CA ASN A 166 -16.85 -11.01 -11.09
C ASN A 166 -17.05 -12.24 -10.19
N GLU A 167 -16.09 -12.46 -9.29
CA GLU A 167 -16.10 -13.58 -8.35
C GLU A 167 -15.64 -13.09 -6.98
N ILE A 168 -16.23 -13.63 -5.92
CA ILE A 168 -15.86 -13.29 -4.55
C ILE A 168 -15.66 -14.55 -3.70
N ARG A 169 -14.76 -14.44 -2.73
CA ARG A 169 -14.54 -15.41 -1.66
C ARG A 169 -14.38 -14.68 -0.34
N ALA A 170 -14.78 -15.35 0.73
CA ALA A 170 -14.71 -14.80 2.08
C ALA A 170 -14.46 -15.92 3.08
N SER A 171 -13.71 -15.60 4.13
CA SER A 171 -13.47 -16.49 5.26
C SER A 171 -13.71 -15.75 6.56
N PHE A 172 -14.45 -16.40 7.46
CA PHE A 172 -14.65 -15.96 8.84
C PHE A 172 -14.27 -17.11 9.77
N ALA A 173 -12.99 -17.16 10.16
CA ALA A 173 -12.41 -18.25 10.93
C ALA A 173 -11.34 -17.78 11.91
N ARG A 174 -11.07 -18.60 12.94
CA ARG A 174 -10.01 -18.32 13.93
C ARG A 174 -8.61 -18.21 13.30
N THR A 175 -8.40 -18.88 12.18
CA THR A 175 -7.11 -18.94 11.46
C THR A 175 -6.85 -17.72 10.59
N GLY A 176 -7.89 -16.96 10.24
CA GLY A 176 -7.78 -15.77 9.40
C GLY A 176 -9.15 -15.35 8.88
N ASN A 177 -9.42 -14.05 8.96
CA ASN A 177 -10.61 -13.43 8.39
C ASN A 177 -10.18 -12.60 7.19
N TYR A 178 -10.80 -12.85 6.04
CA TYR A 178 -10.53 -12.11 4.82
C TYR A 178 -11.75 -12.07 3.91
N TYR A 179 -11.75 -11.08 3.03
CA TYR A 179 -12.60 -10.99 1.86
C TYR A 179 -11.73 -10.67 0.66
N ILE A 180 -12.00 -11.34 -0.47
CA ILE A 180 -11.27 -11.18 -1.72
C ILE A 180 -12.26 -11.17 -2.89
N GLU A 181 -12.09 -10.23 -3.80
CA GLU A 181 -12.90 -10.08 -5.00
C GLU A 181 -12.03 -9.94 -6.26
N GLU A 182 -12.52 -10.53 -7.34
CA GLU A 182 -12.01 -10.32 -8.69
C GLU A 182 -12.72 -9.13 -9.31
N ASN A 183 -11.95 -8.16 -9.78
CA ASN A 183 -12.45 -6.98 -10.46
C ASN A 183 -12.08 -7.03 -11.94
N ASN A 184 -13.07 -6.81 -12.80
CA ASN A 184 -12.87 -6.67 -14.24
C ASN A 184 -12.40 -5.26 -14.57
N GLY A 185 -11.31 -5.12 -15.32
CA GLY A 185 -10.77 -3.82 -15.71
C GLY A 185 -9.31 -3.67 -15.32
N GLY A 186 -8.92 -2.45 -14.98
CA GLY A 186 -7.51 -2.06 -14.90
C GLY A 186 -6.89 -1.87 -16.28
N GLU A 187 -5.67 -1.35 -16.31
CA GLU A 187 -4.98 -1.00 -17.56
C GLU A 187 -4.78 -2.23 -18.46
N PHE A 188 -4.56 -3.40 -17.84
CA PHE A 188 -4.26 -4.66 -18.53
C PHE A 188 -5.35 -5.72 -18.38
N GLY A 189 -6.61 -5.32 -18.18
CA GLY A 189 -7.75 -6.21 -17.92
C GLY A 189 -8.03 -7.29 -18.98
N TYR A 190 -7.43 -7.20 -20.17
CA TYR A 190 -7.49 -8.25 -21.20
C TYR A 190 -6.50 -9.40 -20.97
N LEU A 191 -5.46 -9.20 -20.17
CA LEU A 191 -4.37 -10.14 -19.95
C LEU A 191 -4.52 -10.92 -18.63
N TYR A 192 -5.07 -10.25 -17.63
CA TYR A 192 -5.27 -10.72 -16.26
C TYR A 192 -6.31 -9.85 -15.55
N SER A 193 -6.86 -10.37 -14.46
CA SER A 193 -7.82 -9.66 -13.62
C SER A 193 -7.12 -8.92 -12.49
N SER A 194 -7.69 -7.79 -12.08
CA SER A 194 -7.35 -7.11 -10.83
C SER A 194 -7.97 -7.84 -9.65
N ILE A 195 -7.24 -7.92 -8.55
CA ILE A 195 -7.66 -8.59 -7.32
C ILE A 195 -7.65 -7.58 -6.19
N SER A 196 -8.79 -7.41 -5.55
CA SER A 196 -8.91 -6.59 -4.34
C SER A 196 -9.19 -7.46 -3.15
N GLY A 197 -8.66 -7.08 -1.98
CA GLY A 197 -9.10 -7.74 -0.78
C GLY A 197 -8.75 -7.02 0.51
N VAL A 198 -9.30 -7.57 1.58
CA VAL A 198 -9.08 -7.14 2.95
C VAL A 198 -8.78 -8.37 3.78
N SER A 199 -7.77 -8.28 4.64
CA SER A 199 -7.40 -9.36 5.54
C SER A 199 -7.01 -8.84 6.92
N GLU A 200 -7.51 -9.51 7.96
CA GLU A 200 -7.21 -9.14 9.36
C GLU A 200 -5.73 -9.30 9.73
N PHE A 201 -4.94 -10.06 8.96
CA PHE A 201 -3.50 -10.18 9.26
C PHE A 201 -2.71 -8.94 8.85
N VAL A 202 -3.18 -8.17 7.86
CA VAL A 202 -2.53 -6.94 7.41
C VAL A 202 -2.88 -5.81 8.36
N SER A 203 -4.18 -5.62 8.59
CA SER A 203 -4.70 -4.64 9.52
C SER A 203 -6.01 -5.15 10.15
N PRO A 204 -6.27 -4.85 11.43
CA PRO A 204 -7.51 -5.26 12.08
C PRO A 204 -8.74 -4.69 11.37
N MET A 205 -9.74 -5.54 11.13
CA MET A 205 -11.03 -5.08 10.62
C MET A 205 -11.81 -4.35 11.72
N THR A 206 -12.63 -3.37 11.33
CA THR A 206 -13.57 -2.72 12.24
C THR A 206 -14.61 -3.72 12.75
N LYS A 207 -15.24 -3.45 13.89
CA LYS A 207 -16.33 -4.32 14.41
C LYS A 207 -17.49 -4.46 13.42
N GLU A 208 -17.79 -3.39 12.69
CA GLU A 208 -18.83 -3.37 11.67
C GLU A 208 -18.47 -4.23 10.47
N SER A 209 -17.30 -4.01 9.86
CA SER A 209 -16.85 -4.81 8.71
C SER A 209 -16.68 -6.29 9.08
N LYS A 210 -16.28 -6.58 10.32
CA LYS A 210 -16.20 -7.96 10.82
C LYS A 210 -17.56 -8.64 10.95
N ALA A 211 -18.59 -7.91 11.41
CA ALA A 211 -19.95 -8.44 11.46
C ALA A 211 -20.50 -8.68 10.04
N LEU A 212 -20.32 -7.71 9.14
CA LEU A 212 -20.73 -7.84 7.73
C LEU A 212 -20.00 -8.98 7.01
N LEU A 213 -18.72 -9.22 7.33
CA LEU A 213 -17.98 -10.35 6.79
C LEU A 213 -18.58 -11.70 7.21
N ALA A 214 -19.03 -11.82 8.47
CA ALA A 214 -19.70 -13.04 8.93
C ALA A 214 -21.01 -13.27 8.15
N GLU A 215 -21.82 -12.23 7.96
CA GLU A 215 -23.05 -12.30 7.15
C GLU A 215 -22.76 -12.71 5.69
N VAL A 216 -21.68 -12.19 5.09
CA VAL A 216 -21.26 -12.60 3.74
C VAL A 216 -20.90 -14.09 3.69
N VAL A 217 -20.17 -14.60 4.67
CA VAL A 217 -19.79 -16.02 4.74
C VAL A 217 -21.02 -16.92 4.91
N ASP A 218 -21.96 -16.54 5.78
CA ASP A 218 -23.21 -17.26 5.98
C ASP A 218 -24.05 -17.26 4.69
N SER A 219 -24.14 -16.12 4.02
CA SER A 219 -24.85 -15.95 2.74
C SER A 219 -24.28 -16.82 1.62
N LEU A 220 -22.94 -16.87 1.51
CA LEU A 220 -22.25 -17.72 0.54
C LEU A 220 -22.48 -19.22 0.82
N THR A 221 -22.62 -19.59 2.08
CA THR A 221 -22.87 -20.98 2.49
C THR A 221 -24.32 -21.39 2.21
N MET A 222 -25.26 -20.48 2.42
CA MET A 222 -26.70 -20.72 2.24
C MET A 222 -27.18 -20.45 0.81
N ASP A 223 -26.40 -19.75 -0.01
CA ASP A 223 -26.78 -19.19 -1.32
C ASP A 223 -28.00 -18.25 -1.24
N GLU A 224 -28.07 -17.46 -0.16
CA GLU A 224 -29.17 -16.55 0.14
C GLU A 224 -28.64 -15.13 0.40
N ASN A 225 -29.33 -14.11 -0.14
CA ASN A 225 -29.02 -12.68 0.08
C ASN A 225 -27.57 -12.25 -0.23
N VAL A 226 -26.83 -13.04 -1.03
CA VAL A 226 -25.39 -12.83 -1.30
C VAL A 226 -25.12 -11.41 -1.82
N ALA A 227 -25.88 -10.94 -2.81
CA ALA A 227 -25.66 -9.63 -3.41
C ALA A 227 -25.86 -8.46 -2.42
N GLU A 228 -26.85 -8.57 -1.53
CA GLU A 228 -27.14 -7.55 -0.52
C GLU A 228 -26.03 -7.50 0.53
N ASN A 229 -25.66 -8.64 1.10
CA ASN A 229 -24.65 -8.72 2.15
C ASN A 229 -23.24 -8.39 1.62
N VAL A 230 -22.90 -8.82 0.40
CA VAL A 230 -21.67 -8.40 -0.27
C VAL A 230 -21.69 -6.89 -0.53
N GLY A 231 -22.81 -6.33 -1.01
CA GLY A 231 -22.96 -4.89 -1.21
C GLY A 231 -22.74 -4.10 0.08
N ALA A 232 -23.31 -4.55 1.19
CA ALA A 232 -23.15 -3.92 2.51
C ALA A 232 -21.69 -3.95 2.99
N LEU A 233 -21.02 -5.11 2.90
CA LEU A 233 -19.60 -5.23 3.21
C LEU A 233 -18.78 -4.26 2.35
N ARG A 234 -18.99 -4.27 1.04
CA ARG A 234 -18.26 -3.45 0.07
C ARG A 234 -18.39 -1.96 0.30
N MET A 235 -19.53 -1.48 0.82
CA MET A 235 -19.70 -0.07 1.19
C MET A 235 -18.92 0.31 2.45
N SER A 236 -18.79 -0.62 3.40
CA SER A 236 -18.20 -0.38 4.73
C SER A 236 -16.69 -0.59 4.82
N THR A 237 -16.09 -1.29 3.84
CA THR A 237 -14.73 -1.80 3.97
C THR A 237 -13.81 -1.27 2.88
N ILE A 238 -12.65 -0.76 3.32
CA ILE A 238 -11.55 -0.33 2.47
C ILE A 238 -10.61 -1.53 2.24
N PRO A 239 -10.19 -1.82 1.01
CA PRO A 239 -9.19 -2.85 0.73
C PRO A 239 -7.89 -2.58 1.49
N ASN A 240 -7.18 -3.63 1.90
CA ASN A 240 -5.85 -3.53 2.51
C ASN A 240 -4.79 -4.40 1.82
N PHE A 241 -5.15 -5.05 0.73
CA PHE A 241 -4.22 -5.68 -0.19
C PHE A 241 -4.77 -5.66 -1.60
N TYR A 242 -3.89 -5.83 -2.58
CA TYR A 242 -4.25 -5.92 -3.99
C TYR A 242 -3.42 -6.98 -4.70
N GLY A 243 -3.73 -7.25 -5.95
CA GLY A 243 -2.92 -8.12 -6.78
C GLY A 243 -3.46 -8.25 -8.18
N TYR A 244 -2.87 -9.19 -8.90
CA TYR A 244 -3.25 -9.51 -10.26
C TYR A 244 -3.20 -11.02 -10.47
N SER A 245 -4.09 -11.54 -11.32
CA SER A 245 -4.25 -12.98 -11.48
C SER A 245 -4.75 -13.39 -12.85
N THR A 246 -4.23 -14.51 -13.36
CA THR A 246 -4.84 -15.27 -14.46
C THR A 246 -5.68 -16.46 -13.96
N LEU A 247 -5.74 -16.63 -12.64
CA LEU A 247 -6.52 -17.64 -11.94
C LEU A 247 -7.76 -17.00 -11.29
N GLY A 248 -8.83 -17.77 -11.12
CA GLY A 248 -9.98 -17.31 -10.31
C GLY A 248 -9.65 -17.18 -8.84
N VAL A 249 -10.46 -16.43 -8.08
CA VAL A 249 -10.19 -16.12 -6.66
C VAL A 249 -10.09 -17.36 -5.77
N GLY A 250 -10.75 -18.46 -6.12
CA GLY A 250 -10.61 -19.72 -5.39
C GLY A 250 -9.18 -20.26 -5.32
N ALA A 251 -8.36 -20.02 -6.36
CA ALA A 251 -6.95 -20.41 -6.33
C ALA A 251 -6.09 -19.46 -5.46
N LEU A 252 -6.56 -18.22 -5.27
CA LEU A 252 -5.86 -17.18 -4.51
C LEU A 252 -6.08 -17.32 -3.00
N GLU A 253 -7.15 -17.98 -2.55
CA GLU A 253 -7.42 -18.21 -1.12
C GLU A 253 -6.25 -18.90 -0.42
N GLU A 254 -5.62 -19.89 -1.08
CA GLU A 254 -4.43 -20.56 -0.53
C GLU A 254 -3.19 -19.64 -0.49
N ALA A 255 -3.16 -18.58 -1.30
CA ALA A 255 -2.05 -17.62 -1.34
C ALA A 255 -2.18 -16.50 -0.30
N ILE A 256 -3.35 -16.32 0.32
CA ILE A 256 -3.55 -15.44 1.47
C ILE A 256 -2.91 -16.09 2.70
N LEU A 257 -2.08 -15.34 3.43
CA LEU A 257 -1.48 -15.82 4.67
C LEU A 257 -2.54 -16.00 5.76
N SER A 258 -2.50 -17.12 6.46
CA SER A 258 -3.17 -17.25 7.76
C SER A 258 -2.41 -16.47 8.84
N ASN A 259 -3.08 -16.17 9.95
CA ASN A 259 -2.45 -15.57 11.13
C ASN A 259 -1.29 -16.40 11.68
N THR A 260 -1.31 -17.72 11.48
CA THR A 260 -0.24 -18.61 11.94
C THR A 260 0.96 -18.55 11.01
N GLU A 261 0.74 -18.55 9.69
CA GLU A 261 1.82 -18.40 8.71
C GLU A 261 2.48 -17.02 8.83
N TYR A 262 1.69 -15.96 8.99
CA TYR A 262 2.20 -14.61 9.21
C TYR A 262 3.11 -14.53 10.45
N ARG A 263 2.70 -15.14 11.56
CA ARG A 263 3.53 -15.20 12.77
C ARG A 263 4.78 -16.06 12.60
N LEU A 264 4.72 -17.09 11.76
CA LEU A 264 5.86 -17.96 11.50
C LEU A 264 6.95 -17.22 10.72
N ILE A 265 6.58 -16.47 9.69
CA ILE A 265 7.55 -15.70 8.87
C ILE A 265 8.19 -14.53 9.65
N HIS A 266 7.52 -14.02 10.69
CA HIS A 266 8.06 -12.97 11.59
C HIS A 266 8.67 -13.52 12.88
N LYS A 267 8.84 -14.83 13.01
CA LYS A 267 9.38 -15.43 14.23
C LYS A 267 10.87 -15.10 14.34
N THR A 268 11.20 -14.20 15.27
CA THR A 268 12.56 -13.89 15.73
C THR A 268 12.99 -14.84 16.86
#